data_AF-A0A136MAY0-F1
#
_entry.id   AF-A0A136MAY0-F1
#
_cell.length_a   1.000
_cell.length_b   1.000
_cell.length_c   1.000
_cell.angle_alpha   90.00
_cell.angle_beta   90.00
_cell.angle_gamma   90.00
#
_symmetry.space_group_name_H-M   'P 1'
#
loop_
_entity.id
_entity.type
_entity.pdbx_description
1 polymer ?
#
loop_
_entity_poly.entity_id
_entity_poly.type
_entity_poly.pdbx_seq_one_letter_code
_entity_poly.pdbx_strand_id
1 'polypeptide(L)'
;MLNHKIVFMVVCSLVTMVAFFAWPEKTQGDSQFKNVQVLTDLSPDQLEDMMAMFTESLGVGKCTFCHVKDKASDENEHKVIARKYLKMTRELRETYFKDVEEKDKVTCYTCHRGEVKPSNSIEQAEERAKKKAEEKQ
;
A
#
# COMPACT_ATOMS: atom_id res chain seq x y z
N MET A 1 -57.61 -24.85 2.89
CA MET A 1 -56.24 -25.13 2.37
C MET A 1 -55.74 -24.07 1.37
N LEU A 2 -56.54 -23.08 0.96
CA LEU A 2 -56.17 -22.08 -0.05
C LEU A 2 -55.46 -20.83 0.53
N ASN A 3 -55.65 -20.50 1.81
CA ASN A 3 -55.11 -19.28 2.43
C ASN A 3 -53.64 -19.39 2.88
N HIS A 4 -53.14 -20.59 3.17
CA HIS A 4 -51.74 -20.76 3.61
C HIS A 4 -50.74 -20.66 2.45
N LYS A 5 -51.15 -21.08 1.25
CA LYS A 5 -50.33 -20.99 0.02
C LYS A 5 -50.16 -19.54 -0.45
N ILE A 6 -51.18 -18.70 -0.28
CA ILE A 6 -51.15 -17.27 -0.63
C ILE A 6 -50.27 -16.49 0.34
N VAL A 7 -50.35 -16.78 1.64
CA VAL A 7 -49.47 -16.17 2.66
C VAL A 7 -48.00 -16.53 2.41
N PHE A 8 -47.71 -17.77 2.03
CA PHE A 8 -46.34 -18.22 1.73
C PHE A 8 -45.76 -17.55 0.47
N MET A 9 -46.60 -17.28 -0.54
CA MET A 9 -46.19 -16.68 -1.81
C MET A 9 -45.92 -15.17 -1.70
N VAL A 10 -46.62 -14.47 -0.79
CA VAL A 10 -46.43 -13.02 -0.53
C VAL A 10 -45.26 -12.74 0.42
N VAL A 11 -44.95 -13.66 1.33
CA VAL A 11 -43.80 -13.50 2.25
C VAL A 11 -42.46 -13.73 1.53
N CYS A 12 -42.40 -14.64 0.55
CA CYS A 12 -41.18 -14.84 -0.25
C CYS A 12 -40.85 -13.67 -1.18
N SER A 13 -41.84 -12.99 -1.75
CA SER A 13 -41.63 -11.86 -2.67
C SER A 13 -41.18 -10.57 -1.97
N LEU A 14 -41.48 -10.41 -0.67
CA LEU A 14 -41.01 -9.27 0.12
C LEU A 14 -39.56 -9.44 0.61
N VAL A 15 -39.12 -10.67 0.91
CA VAL A 15 -37.74 -10.93 1.36
C VAL A 15 -36.71 -10.75 0.24
N THR A 16 -37.09 -11.02 -1.01
CA THR A 16 -36.21 -10.82 -2.17
C THR A 16 -35.95 -9.34 -2.50
N MET A 17 -36.78 -8.41 -2.02
CA MET A 17 -36.66 -6.98 -2.36
C MET A 17 -35.63 -6.24 -1.49
N VAL A 18 -35.34 -6.75 -0.29
CA VAL A 18 -34.42 -6.10 0.66
C VAL A 18 -32.95 -6.49 0.42
N ALA A 19 -32.69 -7.64 -0.20
CA ALA A 19 -31.33 -8.16 -0.43
C ALA A 19 -30.61 -7.55 -1.66
N PHE A 20 -31.31 -6.81 -2.52
CA PHE A 20 -30.71 -6.21 -3.73
C PHE A 20 -30.10 -4.82 -3.52
N PHE A 21 -30.41 -4.14 -2.42
CA PHE A 21 -30.01 -2.73 -2.21
C PHE A 21 -28.79 -2.53 -1.30
N ALA A 22 -28.13 -3.60 -0.86
CA ALA A 22 -27.02 -3.51 0.09
C ALA A 22 -25.75 -4.24 -0.36
N TRP A 23 -25.48 -4.32 -1.67
CA TRP A 23 -24.11 -4.54 -2.11
C TRP A 23 -23.39 -3.19 -2.12
N PRO A 24 -22.32 -3.00 -1.33
CA PRO A 24 -21.44 -1.87 -1.54
C PRO A 24 -20.85 -2.02 -2.95
N GLU A 25 -21.26 -1.13 -3.85
CA GLU A 25 -20.60 -0.91 -5.12
C GLU A 25 -19.12 -0.67 -4.77
N LYS A 26 -18.25 -1.63 -5.08
CA LYS A 26 -16.81 -1.36 -5.08
C LYS A 26 -16.63 -0.32 -6.18
N THR A 27 -16.57 0.95 -5.79
CA THR A 27 -16.08 2.00 -6.66
C THR A 27 -14.62 1.65 -6.95
N GLN A 28 -14.39 0.85 -8.00
CA GLN A 28 -13.09 0.79 -8.63
C GLN A 28 -12.81 2.23 -9.05
N GLY A 29 -11.93 2.87 -8.28
CA GLY A 29 -11.54 4.25 -8.52
C GLY A 29 -11.07 4.35 -9.95
N ASP A 30 -11.84 5.05 -10.77
CA ASP A 30 -11.44 5.41 -12.12
C ASP A 30 -10.26 6.37 -11.94
N SER A 31 -9.06 5.80 -11.91
CA SER A 31 -7.86 6.51 -11.51
C SER A 31 -7.58 7.59 -12.54
N GLN A 32 -7.94 8.83 -12.19
CA GLN A 32 -7.52 10.05 -12.86
C GLN A 32 -5.98 10.18 -12.99
N PHE A 33 -5.22 9.34 -12.28
CA PHE A 33 -3.77 9.27 -12.36
C PHE A 33 -3.27 8.35 -13.47
N LYS A 34 -2.23 8.81 -14.17
CA LYS A 34 -1.53 8.04 -15.20
C LYS A 34 -0.37 7.26 -14.58
N ASN A 35 -0.11 6.05 -15.09
CA ASN A 35 1.03 5.20 -14.73
C ASN A 35 1.09 4.74 -13.25
N VAL A 36 -0.07 4.55 -12.62
CA VAL A 36 -0.20 3.81 -11.36
C VAL A 36 -0.25 2.31 -11.69
N GLN A 37 0.74 1.53 -11.23
CA GLN A 37 0.86 0.10 -11.59
C GLN A 37 0.71 -0.86 -10.40
N VAL A 38 0.86 -0.39 -9.17
CA VAL A 38 0.88 -1.23 -7.96
C VAL A 38 -0.22 -0.87 -6.98
N LEU A 39 -0.57 0.42 -6.88
CA LEU A 39 -1.62 0.96 -5.99
C LEU A 39 -2.94 1.18 -6.75
N THR A 40 -3.30 0.26 -7.64
CA THR A 40 -4.47 0.41 -8.53
C THR A 40 -5.80 0.24 -7.80
N ASP A 41 -5.75 -0.21 -6.55
CA ASP A 41 -6.88 -0.47 -5.66
C ASP A 41 -7.21 0.72 -4.73
N LEU A 42 -6.44 1.80 -4.79
CA LEU A 42 -6.64 2.99 -3.94
C LEU A 42 -7.51 4.05 -4.62
N SER A 43 -8.30 4.77 -3.82
CA SER A 43 -8.94 6.02 -4.24
C SER A 43 -7.89 7.13 -4.45
N PRO A 44 -8.23 8.23 -5.12
CA PRO A 44 -7.33 9.36 -5.27
C PRO A 44 -6.73 9.90 -3.96
N ASP A 45 -7.58 10.13 -2.95
CA ASP A 45 -7.14 10.66 -1.66
C ASP A 45 -6.21 9.66 -0.96
N GLN A 46 -6.53 8.36 -1.01
CA GLN A 46 -5.68 7.31 -0.46
C GLN A 46 -4.31 7.22 -1.16
N LEU A 47 -4.27 7.49 -2.47
CA LEU A 47 -3.01 7.52 -3.21
C LEU A 47 -2.15 8.70 -2.77
N GLU A 48 -2.74 9.88 -2.57
CA GLU A 48 -2.03 11.07 -2.07
C GLU A 48 -1.48 10.85 -0.65
N ASP A 49 -2.30 10.29 0.25
CA ASP A 49 -1.88 9.93 1.62
C ASP A 49 -0.70 8.95 1.60
N MET A 50 -0.73 7.96 0.71
CA MET A 50 0.36 7.00 0.56
C MET A 50 1.66 7.68 0.07
N MET A 51 1.57 8.64 -0.87
CA MET A 51 2.74 9.40 -1.31
C MET A 51 3.34 10.23 -0.16
N ALA A 52 2.50 10.85 0.68
CA ALA A 52 2.96 11.56 1.87
C ALA A 52 3.69 10.63 2.84
N MET A 53 3.12 9.45 3.11
CA MET A 53 3.77 8.42 3.95
C MET A 53 5.12 7.97 3.40
N PHE A 54 5.29 7.88 2.08
CA PHE A 54 6.59 7.56 1.49
C PHE A 54 7.60 8.68 1.74
N THR A 55 7.23 9.95 1.57
CA THR A 55 8.16 11.06 1.82
C THR A 55 8.63 11.12 3.26
N GLU A 56 7.74 10.84 4.21
CA GLU A 56 8.06 10.75 5.64
C GLU A 56 8.95 9.54 5.94
N SER A 57 8.60 8.37 5.38
CA SER A 57 9.35 7.13 5.61
C SER A 57 10.80 7.20 5.17
N LEU A 58 11.09 7.94 4.10
CA LEU A 58 12.44 8.14 3.57
C LEU A 58 13.12 9.41 4.11
N GLY A 59 12.42 10.26 4.85
CA GLY A 59 12.92 11.53 5.38
C GLY A 59 13.32 12.56 4.31
N VAL A 60 12.75 12.47 3.11
CA VAL A 60 13.12 13.34 1.98
C VAL A 60 12.34 14.65 1.95
N GLY A 61 11.15 14.68 2.58
CA GLY A 61 10.30 15.87 2.73
C GLY A 61 9.81 16.52 1.43
N LYS A 62 10.14 15.97 0.25
CA LYS A 62 9.84 16.56 -1.06
C LYS A 62 9.50 15.50 -2.10
N CYS A 63 8.40 15.69 -2.82
CA CYS A 63 7.96 14.80 -3.90
C CYS A 63 8.95 14.76 -5.09
N THR A 64 9.79 15.78 -5.24
CA THR A 64 10.78 15.87 -6.32
C THR A 64 11.90 14.85 -6.18
N PHE A 65 12.05 14.23 -5.01
CA PHE A 65 13.00 13.14 -4.82
C PHE A 65 12.69 11.96 -5.75
N CYS A 66 11.42 11.55 -5.84
CA CYS A 66 10.99 10.46 -6.72
C CYS A 66 10.42 10.95 -8.06
N HIS A 67 9.76 12.11 -8.09
CA HIS A 67 8.99 12.53 -9.27
C HIS A 67 9.60 13.73 -9.99
N VAL A 68 9.51 13.72 -11.31
CA VAL A 68 9.71 14.93 -12.14
C VAL A 68 8.44 15.80 -12.15
N LYS A 69 8.38 16.82 -13.03
CA LYS A 69 7.20 17.69 -13.17
C LYS A 69 5.96 16.90 -13.60
N ASP A 70 6.12 16.05 -14.62
CA ASP A 70 5.12 15.03 -14.93
C ASP A 70 5.23 13.87 -13.93
N LYS A 71 4.30 13.80 -12.97
CA LYS A 71 4.30 12.77 -11.93
C LYS A 71 4.13 11.36 -12.50
N ALA A 72 3.56 11.21 -13.69
CA ALA A 72 3.37 9.93 -14.36
C ALA A 72 4.67 9.39 -14.98
N SER A 73 5.64 10.25 -15.31
CA SER A 73 6.92 9.85 -15.90
C SER A 73 7.74 8.94 -14.97
N ASP A 74 8.45 7.97 -15.56
CA ASP A 74 9.43 7.09 -14.89
C ASP A 74 10.89 7.52 -15.18
N GLU A 75 11.09 8.73 -15.69
CA GLU A 75 12.42 9.30 -15.99
C GLU A 75 13.32 9.39 -14.77
N ASN A 76 12.76 9.64 -13.58
CA ASN A 76 13.51 9.60 -12.33
C ASN A 76 13.56 8.16 -11.81
N GLU A 77 14.77 7.60 -11.75
CA GLU A 77 15.02 6.22 -11.34
C GLU A 77 14.55 5.90 -9.90
N HIS A 78 14.50 6.90 -9.01
CA HIS A 78 14.01 6.70 -7.64
C HIS A 78 12.56 6.24 -7.62
N LYS A 79 11.71 6.69 -8.55
CA LYS A 79 10.34 6.18 -8.68
C LYS A 79 10.30 4.72 -9.11
N VAL A 80 11.15 4.33 -10.06
CA VAL A 80 11.23 2.94 -10.53
C VAL A 80 11.70 2.01 -9.40
N ILE A 81 12.70 2.44 -8.63
CA ILE A 81 13.20 1.72 -7.46
C ILE A 81 12.13 1.64 -6.36
N ALA A 82 11.47 2.74 -6.02
CA ALA A 82 10.38 2.78 -5.05
C ALA A 82 9.24 1.82 -5.43
N ARG A 83 8.92 1.72 -6.72
CA ARG A 83 7.91 0.77 -7.23
C ARG A 83 8.31 -0.68 -6.97
N LYS A 84 9.61 -1.02 -7.05
CA LYS A 84 10.11 -2.37 -6.71
C LYS A 84 9.98 -2.65 -5.22
N TYR A 85 10.39 -1.71 -4.37
CA TYR A 85 10.24 -1.86 -2.91
C TYR A 85 8.77 -1.94 -2.48
N LEU A 86 7.88 -1.19 -3.13
CA LEU A 86 6.46 -1.27 -2.86
C LEU A 86 5.88 -2.66 -3.17
N LYS A 87 6.28 -3.27 -4.29
CA LYS A 87 5.89 -4.66 -4.61
C LYS A 87 6.36 -5.63 -3.53
N MET A 88 7.64 -5.53 -3.15
CA MET A 88 8.21 -6.35 -2.07
C MET A 88 7.45 -6.17 -0.75
N THR A 89 7.14 -4.94 -0.35
CA THR A 89 6.40 -4.69 0.90
C THR A 89 4.96 -5.22 0.84
N ARG A 90 4.25 -5.06 -0.29
CA ARG A 90 2.90 -5.66 -0.45
C ARG A 90 2.98 -7.18 -0.34
N GLU A 91 3.92 -7.82 -1.04
CA GLU A 91 4.12 -9.27 -0.99
C GLU A 91 4.45 -9.75 0.43
N LEU A 92 5.34 -9.07 1.15
CA LEU A 92 5.65 -9.38 2.54
C LEU A 92 4.40 -9.29 3.42
N ARG A 93 3.63 -8.21 3.29
CA ARG A 93 2.42 -7.96 4.09
C ARG A 93 1.36 -9.04 3.83
N GLU A 94 1.15 -9.40 2.58
CA GLU A 94 0.14 -10.38 2.15
C GLU A 94 0.56 -11.81 2.49
N THR A 95 1.85 -12.13 2.40
CA THR A 95 2.34 -13.50 2.60
C THR A 95 2.57 -13.82 4.07
N TYR A 96 3.26 -12.92 4.80
CA TYR A 96 3.78 -13.21 6.14
C TYR A 96 3.07 -12.45 7.26
N PHE A 97 2.36 -11.37 6.94
CA PHE A 97 1.69 -10.51 7.94
C PHE A 97 0.17 -10.48 7.79
N LYS A 98 -0.43 -11.45 7.07
CA LYS A 98 -1.88 -11.46 6.81
C LYS A 98 -2.73 -11.45 8.08
N ASP A 99 -2.28 -12.14 9.13
CA ASP A 99 -3.00 -12.31 10.41
C ASP A 99 -2.49 -11.34 11.50
N VAL A 100 -1.68 -10.36 11.11
CA VAL A 100 -1.14 -9.33 12.01
C VAL A 100 -2.01 -8.09 11.92
N GLU A 101 -2.23 -7.42 13.06
CA GLU A 101 -2.91 -6.12 13.11
C GLU A 101 -2.25 -5.11 12.15
N GLU A 102 -3.06 -4.31 11.45
CA GLU A 102 -2.58 -3.42 10.38
C GLU A 102 -1.46 -2.48 10.82
N LYS A 103 -1.53 -2.01 12.08
CA LYS A 103 -0.54 -1.12 12.72
C LYS A 103 0.83 -1.78 12.96
N ASP A 104 0.88 -3.10 13.02
CA ASP A 104 2.09 -3.88 13.33
C ASP A 104 2.69 -4.52 12.06
N LYS A 105 2.05 -4.35 10.89
CA LYS A 105 2.57 -4.82 9.61
C LYS A 105 3.71 -3.95 9.09
N VAL A 106 4.68 -4.57 8.42
CA VAL A 106 5.87 -3.89 7.88
C VAL A 106 5.52 -2.76 6.90
N THR A 107 6.15 -1.61 7.09
CA THR A 107 6.03 -0.43 6.20
C THR A 107 7.40 -0.01 5.69
N CYS A 108 7.43 1.00 4.82
CA CYS A 108 8.68 1.63 4.40
C CYS A 108 9.49 2.14 5.62
N TYR A 109 8.80 2.71 6.62
CA TYR A 109 9.41 3.23 7.84
C TYR A 109 10.10 2.16 8.69
N THR A 110 9.59 0.91 8.69
CA THR A 110 10.20 -0.21 9.44
C THR A 110 11.69 -0.37 9.12
N CYS A 111 12.07 -0.20 7.86
CA CYS A 111 13.46 -0.32 7.42
C CYS A 111 14.13 1.05 7.26
N HIS A 112 13.48 2.00 6.58
CA HIS A 112 14.09 3.28 6.25
C HIS A 112 14.25 4.21 7.45
N ARG A 113 13.32 4.17 8.42
CA ARG A 113 13.37 4.96 9.66
C ARG A 113 13.66 6.45 9.46
N GLY A 114 13.11 7.04 8.38
CA GLY A 114 13.33 8.45 8.04
C GLY A 114 14.64 8.71 7.29
N GLU A 115 15.29 7.69 6.74
CA GLU A 115 16.50 7.84 5.94
C GLU A 115 16.36 7.15 4.57
N VAL A 116 16.87 7.81 3.52
CA VAL A 116 16.87 7.27 2.14
C VAL A 116 17.60 5.92 2.07
N LYS A 117 18.68 5.77 2.83
CA LYS A 117 19.41 4.51 2.98
C LYS A 117 19.17 3.97 4.40
N PRO A 118 18.66 2.74 4.55
CA PRO A 118 18.49 2.13 5.87
C PRO A 118 19.83 2.06 6.65
N SER A 119 19.82 2.52 7.91
CA SER A 119 20.99 2.53 8.82
C SER A 119 21.51 1.13 9.21
N ASN A 120 20.75 0.09 8.85
CA ASN A 120 21.05 -1.33 9.03
C ASN A 120 21.36 -2.05 7.70
N SER A 121 21.75 -1.31 6.66
CA SER A 121 22.18 -1.92 5.38
C SER A 121 23.42 -2.81 5.54
N ILE A 122 23.56 -3.79 4.64
CA ILE A 122 24.73 -4.68 4.57
C ILE A 122 26.02 -3.86 4.38
N GLU A 123 26.00 -2.86 3.50
CA GLU A 123 27.12 -1.95 3.25
C GLU A 123 27.61 -1.28 4.55
N GLN A 124 26.70 -0.69 5.32
CA GLN A 124 27.07 -0.06 6.60
C GLN A 124 27.46 -1.10 7.67
N ALA A 125 26.87 -2.30 7.65
CA ALA A 125 27.28 -3.38 8.53
C ALA A 125 28.72 -3.80 8.25
N GLU A 126 29.10 -3.94 6.99
CA GLU A 126 30.46 -4.25 6.54
C GLU A 126 31.45 -3.14 6.89
N GLU A 127 31.08 -1.88 6.66
CA GLU A 127 31.93 -0.73 7.03
C GLU A 127 32.20 -0.69 8.55
N ARG A 128 31.15 -0.89 9.37
CA ARG A 128 31.30 -0.97 10.83
C ARG A 128 32.16 -2.15 11.26
N ALA A 129 32.10 -3.28 10.55
CA ALA A 129 32.93 -4.44 10.84
C ALA A 129 34.41 -4.14 10.55
N LYS A 130 34.71 -3.48 9.42
CA LYS A 130 36.06 -3.07 9.03
C LYS A 130 36.70 -2.12 10.05
N LYS A 131 35.99 -1.05 10.43
CA LYS A 131 36.50 -0.08 11.44
C LYS A 131 36.86 -0.75 12.77
N LYS A 132 36.00 -1.65 13.27
CA LYS A 132 36.28 -2.42 14.49
C LYS A 132 37.49 -3.36 14.38
N ALA A 133 37.84 -3.81 13.17
CA ALA A 133 39.01 -4.66 12.94
C ALA A 133 40.31 -3.83 12.88
N GLU A 134 40.23 -2.58 12.41
CA GLU A 134 41.34 -1.62 12.39
C GLU A 134 41.65 -1.08 13.79
N GLU A 135 40.65 -0.76 14.60
CA GLU A 135 40.81 -0.28 15.99
C GLU A 135 41.45 -1.33 16.94
N LYS A 136 41.48 -2.59 16.53
CA LYS A 136 42.08 -3.70 17.29
C LYS A 136 43.54 -3.98 16.91
N GLN A 137 44.08 -3.26 15.93
CA GLN A 137 45.48 -3.33 15.50
C GLN A 137 46.28 -2.22 16.16
#